data_AF-A0A3D2V619-F1
#
_entry.id   AF-A0A3D2V619-F1
#
_cell.length_a   1.000
_cell.length_b   1.000
_cell.length_c   1.000
_cell.angle_alpha   90.00
_cell.angle_beta   90.00
_cell.angle_gamma   90.00
#
_symmetry.space_group_name_H-M   'P 1'
#
loop_
_entity.id
_entity.type
_entity.pdbx_description
1 polymer ?
#
loop_
_entity_poly.entity_id
_entity_poly.type
_entity_poly.pdbx_seq_one_letter_code
_entity_poly.pdbx_strand_id
1 'polypeptide(L)'
;MRVPSVFVTRQRNENAYRLVGFSEYATALNMFTKLVSISNDQELQEMDEMIKDHPSLTVFTNLSRGITPPTSTIAETALNQEERYDKQGLAWMMALARVEYGAMVAGFTDIENHYHLETLGADEKAAFKELLLDGVRMHYFSMVNEPLGRLVLKGNAGFSEAFGFGRRAIMVRSMINALAEFARDEFNPAQQQELANINREVGYYADGSIASVSAYLMTNGVSNASFDSDSLDLRGCGAIVRGIRGDLAAGRARIIRKE
;
A
#
# COMPACT_ATOMS: atom_id res chain seq x y z
N MET A 1 -23.87 12.45 -17.15
CA MET A 1 -22.42 12.68 -16.94
C MET A 1 -21.76 11.31 -16.82
N ARG A 2 -20.71 11.00 -17.60
CA ARG A 2 -19.97 9.73 -17.42
C ARG A 2 -18.98 9.93 -16.28
N VAL A 3 -19.18 9.24 -15.15
CA VAL A 3 -18.16 9.13 -14.11
C VAL A 3 -16.96 8.39 -14.74
N PRO A 4 -15.76 8.97 -14.78
CA PRO A 4 -14.58 8.29 -15.29
C PRO A 4 -14.38 6.96 -14.55
N SER A 5 -14.04 5.89 -15.28
CA SER A 5 -13.63 4.63 -14.64
C SER A 5 -12.28 4.85 -13.97
N VAL A 6 -12.31 5.02 -12.65
CA VAL A 6 -11.13 5.16 -11.79
C VAL A 6 -10.37 3.83 -11.64
N PHE A 7 -10.95 2.73 -12.11
CA PHE A 7 -10.54 1.37 -11.74
C PHE A 7 -9.64 0.68 -12.74
N VAL A 8 -8.69 -0.09 -12.21
CA VAL A 8 -7.81 -0.97 -12.99
C VAL A 8 -8.66 -2.00 -13.73
N THR A 9 -8.54 -2.08 -15.06
CA THR A 9 -9.24 -3.12 -15.83
C THR A 9 -8.50 -4.47 -15.74
N ARG A 10 -9.24 -5.59 -15.66
CA ARG A 10 -8.68 -6.95 -15.61
C ARG A 10 -7.65 -7.25 -16.71
N GLN A 11 -7.86 -6.74 -17.93
CA GLN A 11 -6.93 -6.91 -19.05
C GLN A 11 -5.55 -6.28 -18.83
N ARG A 12 -5.44 -5.23 -18.01
CA ARG A 12 -4.15 -4.57 -17.74
C ARG A 12 -3.40 -5.16 -16.56
N ASN A 13 -4.08 -5.83 -15.60
CA ASN A 13 -3.46 -6.26 -14.35
C ASN A 13 -4.05 -7.57 -13.79
N GLU A 14 -3.96 -8.66 -14.55
CA GLU A 14 -4.47 -9.98 -14.15
C GLU A 14 -3.94 -10.45 -12.77
N ASN A 15 -2.72 -10.06 -12.39
CA ASN A 15 -2.12 -10.49 -11.13
C ASN A 15 -2.75 -9.81 -9.91
N ALA A 16 -3.12 -8.54 -10.02
CA ALA A 16 -3.83 -7.84 -8.95
C ALA A 16 -5.22 -8.46 -8.75
N TYR A 17 -5.91 -8.82 -9.84
CA TYR A 17 -7.21 -9.51 -9.79
C TYR A 17 -7.18 -10.95 -9.24
N ARG A 18 -5.99 -11.53 -9.01
CA ARG A 18 -5.83 -12.82 -8.32
C ARG A 18 -5.68 -12.65 -6.80
N LEU A 19 -5.50 -11.43 -6.32
CA LEU A 19 -5.42 -11.15 -4.89
C LEU A 19 -6.82 -11.19 -4.30
N VAL A 20 -6.94 -11.92 -3.19
CA VAL A 20 -8.17 -11.91 -2.38
C VAL A 20 -8.47 -10.48 -1.98
N GLY A 21 -9.69 -10.03 -2.25
CA GLY A 21 -10.16 -8.69 -1.89
C GLY A 21 -9.93 -7.61 -2.95
N PHE A 22 -9.05 -7.80 -3.95
CA PHE A 22 -8.78 -6.72 -4.91
C PHE A 22 -10.01 -6.34 -5.73
N SER A 23 -10.72 -7.34 -6.25
CA SER A 23 -11.92 -7.10 -7.05
C SER A 23 -13.07 -6.57 -6.21
N GLU A 24 -13.13 -7.00 -4.96
CA GLU A 24 -14.13 -6.66 -3.97
C GLU A 24 -13.97 -5.21 -3.53
N TYR A 25 -12.77 -4.77 -3.16
CA TYR A 25 -12.50 -3.38 -2.79
C TYR A 25 -12.63 -2.43 -3.99
N ALA A 26 -12.16 -2.84 -5.18
CA ALA A 26 -12.36 -2.05 -6.40
C ALA A 26 -13.85 -1.88 -6.70
N THR A 27 -14.64 -2.96 -6.59
CA THR A 27 -16.09 -2.92 -6.83
C THR A 27 -16.80 -2.10 -5.77
N ALA A 28 -16.48 -2.31 -4.50
CA ALA A 28 -17.05 -1.56 -3.38
C ALA A 28 -16.79 -0.06 -3.54
N LEU A 29 -15.54 0.35 -3.77
CA LEU A 29 -15.20 1.76 -3.96
C LEU A 29 -15.91 2.36 -5.17
N ASN A 30 -16.05 1.62 -6.28
CA ASN A 30 -16.81 2.07 -7.46
C ASN A 30 -18.30 2.26 -7.15
N MET A 31 -18.89 1.33 -6.41
CA MET A 31 -20.30 1.38 -6.03
C MET A 31 -20.57 2.50 -5.03
N PHE A 32 -19.73 2.65 -4.01
CA PHE A 32 -19.83 3.75 -3.04
C PHE A 32 -19.66 5.11 -3.70
N THR A 33 -18.65 5.28 -4.56
CA THR A 33 -18.43 6.56 -5.26
C THR A 33 -19.64 6.95 -6.10
N LYS A 34 -20.25 5.98 -6.81
CA LYS A 34 -21.47 6.22 -7.58
C LYS A 34 -22.65 6.55 -6.69
N LEU A 35 -22.85 5.78 -5.62
CA LEU A 35 -23.93 5.96 -4.67
C LEU A 35 -23.88 7.37 -4.06
N VAL A 36 -22.72 7.77 -3.53
CA VAL A 36 -22.50 9.12 -2.98
C VAL A 36 -22.76 10.21 -4.04
N SER A 37 -22.36 9.98 -5.29
CA SER A 37 -22.56 10.99 -6.35
C SER A 37 -24.01 11.22 -6.77
N ILE A 38 -24.92 10.30 -6.43
CA ILE A 38 -26.35 10.39 -6.81
C ILE A 38 -27.27 10.59 -5.60
N SER A 39 -26.75 10.45 -4.38
CA SER A 39 -27.52 10.60 -3.15
C SER A 39 -27.56 12.04 -2.66
N ASN A 40 -28.63 12.39 -1.97
CA ASN A 40 -28.71 13.63 -1.18
C ASN A 40 -28.27 13.39 0.28
N ASP A 41 -28.10 14.47 1.04
CA ASP A 41 -27.59 14.41 2.43
C ASP A 41 -28.47 13.54 3.36
N GLN A 42 -29.79 13.56 3.18
CA GLN A 42 -30.69 12.73 3.99
C GLN A 42 -30.49 11.25 3.67
N GLU A 43 -30.39 10.87 2.39
CA GLU A 43 -30.12 9.49 1.98
C GLU A 43 -28.76 9.02 2.49
N LEU A 44 -27.74 9.87 2.44
CA LEU A 44 -26.40 9.57 2.97
C LEU A 44 -26.44 9.33 4.48
N GLN A 45 -27.21 10.13 5.22
CA GLN A 45 -27.40 9.96 6.66
C GLN A 45 -28.13 8.65 6.99
N GLU A 46 -29.19 8.32 6.26
CA GLU A 46 -29.93 7.06 6.44
C GLU A 46 -29.03 5.85 6.18
N MET A 47 -28.20 5.90 5.13
CA MET A 47 -27.23 4.84 4.85
C MET A 47 -26.15 4.71 5.93
N ASP A 48 -25.67 5.82 6.47
CA ASP A 48 -24.69 5.83 7.55
C ASP A 48 -25.24 5.13 8.82
N GLU A 49 -26.48 5.43 9.20
CA GLU A 49 -27.17 4.77 10.32
C GLU A 49 -27.41 3.28 10.04
N MET A 50 -27.82 2.91 8.82
CA MET A 50 -27.94 1.50 8.43
C MET A 50 -26.61 0.73 8.58
N ILE A 51 -25.49 1.36 8.23
CA ILE A 51 -24.16 0.73 8.35
C ILE A 51 -23.76 0.57 9.82
N LYS A 52 -24.02 1.58 10.66
CA LYS A 52 -23.75 1.52 12.10
C LYS A 52 -24.51 0.38 12.80
N ASP A 53 -25.74 0.10 12.35
CA ASP A 53 -26.56 -0.99 12.88
C ASP A 53 -26.06 -2.41 12.49
N HIS A 54 -25.01 -2.52 11.66
CA HIS A 54 -24.44 -3.78 11.24
C HIS A 54 -23.03 -4.03 11.80
N PRO A 55 -22.88 -4.82 12.90
CA PRO A 55 -21.60 -5.09 13.53
C PRO A 55 -20.54 -5.71 12.60
N SER A 56 -20.94 -6.43 11.56
CA SER A 56 -20.03 -7.01 10.56
C SER A 56 -19.36 -5.97 9.65
N LEU A 57 -19.86 -4.74 9.62
CA LEU A 57 -19.31 -3.61 8.87
C LEU A 57 -18.42 -2.71 9.75
N THR A 58 -18.04 -3.20 10.92
CA THR A 58 -17.11 -2.51 11.82
C THR A 58 -15.71 -2.51 11.23
N VAL A 59 -15.11 -1.33 11.17
CA VAL A 59 -13.73 -1.11 10.78
C VAL A 59 -12.90 -0.95 12.03
N PHE A 60 -11.88 -1.78 12.21
CA PHE A 60 -10.98 -1.68 13.35
C PHE A 60 -9.79 -0.78 13.00
N THR A 61 -9.52 0.23 13.83
CA THR A 61 -8.38 1.12 13.68
C THR A 61 -7.36 0.93 14.81
N ASN A 62 -6.21 1.60 14.68
CA ASN A 62 -5.11 1.58 15.65
C ASN A 62 -4.58 0.17 15.97
N LEU A 63 -4.65 -0.74 14.99
CA LEU A 63 -4.14 -2.10 15.13
C LEU A 63 -2.61 -2.10 15.33
N SER A 64 -1.93 -1.05 14.86
CA SER A 64 -0.47 -0.89 14.98
C SER A 64 0.02 -0.62 16.40
N ARG A 65 -0.87 -0.33 17.36
CA ARG A 65 -0.49 0.03 18.74
C ARG A 65 0.38 -1.02 19.43
N GLY A 66 0.11 -2.31 19.19
CA GLY A 66 0.85 -3.42 19.80
C GLY A 66 2.32 -3.53 19.35
N ILE A 67 2.68 -2.88 18.24
CA ILE A 67 4.03 -2.97 17.63
C ILE A 67 4.71 -1.61 17.46
N THR A 68 3.98 -0.51 17.63
CA THR A 68 4.50 0.85 17.52
C THR A 68 5.24 1.23 18.80
N PRO A 69 6.53 1.62 18.72
CA PRO A 69 7.27 2.09 19.89
C PRO A 69 6.62 3.33 20.52
N PRO A 70 6.51 3.42 21.86
CA PRO A 70 5.96 4.60 22.54
C PRO A 70 6.72 5.90 22.27
N THR A 71 7.97 5.80 21.79
CA THR A 71 8.81 6.95 21.44
C THR A 71 8.53 7.52 20.05
N SER A 72 7.71 6.86 19.24
CA SER A 72 7.30 7.35 17.94
C SER A 72 6.39 8.57 18.08
N THR A 73 6.66 9.65 17.34
CA THR A 73 5.84 10.87 17.31
C THR A 73 4.56 10.71 16.49
N ILE A 74 4.51 9.68 15.64
CA ILE A 74 3.29 9.20 14.98
C ILE A 74 2.57 8.10 15.78
N ALA A 75 3.09 7.72 16.96
CA ALA A 75 2.36 6.84 17.86
C ALA A 75 1.00 7.44 18.19
N GLU A 76 0.04 6.56 18.44
CA GLU A 76 -1.26 6.98 18.93
C GLU A 76 -1.10 7.74 20.24
N THR A 77 -1.70 8.93 20.32
CA THR A 77 -1.80 9.65 21.59
C THR A 77 -2.89 8.94 22.38
N ALA A 78 -2.55 8.35 23.52
CA ALA A 78 -3.51 7.59 24.34
C ALA A 78 -4.63 8.52 24.85
N LEU A 79 -5.70 8.64 24.07
CA LEU A 79 -6.92 9.33 24.47
C LEU A 79 -7.87 8.28 25.05
N ASN A 80 -7.56 7.86 26.28
CA ASN A 80 -8.37 7.00 27.14
C ASN A 80 -8.44 5.50 26.73
N GLN A 81 -8.38 4.61 27.73
CA GLN A 81 -8.51 3.15 27.54
C GLN A 81 -9.93 2.71 27.10
N GLU A 82 -10.87 3.65 27.04
CA GLU A 82 -12.27 3.42 26.69
C GLU A 82 -12.58 3.68 25.21
N GLU A 83 -11.63 4.22 24.42
CA GLU A 83 -11.85 4.35 22.99
C GLU A 83 -11.89 2.98 22.31
N ARG A 84 -13.11 2.65 21.92
CA ARG A 84 -13.47 1.54 21.06
C ARG A 84 -12.78 1.70 19.71
N TYR A 85 -11.89 0.76 19.39
CA TYR A 85 -11.19 0.67 18.08
C TYR A 85 -12.15 0.36 16.94
N ASP A 86 -13.37 -0.06 17.26
CA ASP A 86 -14.49 -0.20 16.35
C ASP A 86 -14.98 1.17 15.87
N LYS A 87 -14.77 1.41 14.58
CA LYS A 87 -15.35 2.51 13.84
C LYS A 87 -16.44 1.97 12.92
N GLN A 88 -17.51 2.74 12.78
CA GLN A 88 -18.66 2.37 11.96
C GLN A 88 -19.16 3.56 11.17
N GLY A 89 -19.86 3.28 10.08
CA GLY A 89 -20.45 4.30 9.21
C GLY A 89 -19.87 4.28 7.80
N LEU A 90 -20.54 5.01 6.91
CA LEU A 90 -20.25 5.03 5.48
C LEU A 90 -18.83 5.55 5.19
N ALA A 91 -18.42 6.62 5.88
CA ALA A 91 -17.09 7.21 5.72
C ALA A 91 -15.96 6.21 6.02
N TRP A 92 -16.10 5.40 7.08
CA TRP A 92 -15.11 4.39 7.46
C TRP A 92 -15.05 3.23 6.46
N MET A 93 -16.19 2.77 5.96
CA MET A 93 -16.25 1.73 4.93
C MET A 93 -15.63 2.18 3.61
N MET A 94 -15.92 3.41 3.18
CA MET A 94 -15.31 3.99 1.99
C MET A 94 -13.80 4.15 2.14
N ALA A 95 -13.37 4.72 3.28
CA ALA A 95 -11.96 4.92 3.59
C ALA A 95 -11.19 3.60 3.63
N LEU A 96 -11.75 2.55 4.26
CA LEU A 96 -11.15 1.22 4.27
C LEU A 96 -10.99 0.66 2.85
N ALA A 97 -12.07 0.68 2.07
CA ALA A 97 -12.03 0.21 0.68
C ALA A 97 -10.96 0.95 -0.14
N ARG A 98 -10.81 2.26 0.06
CA ARG A 98 -9.81 3.08 -0.62
C ARG A 98 -8.38 2.77 -0.17
N VAL A 99 -8.13 2.64 1.13
CA VAL A 99 -6.81 2.30 1.67
C VAL A 99 -6.38 0.92 1.18
N GLU A 100 -7.25 -0.09 1.29
CA GLU A 100 -6.96 -1.46 0.89
C GLU A 100 -6.76 -1.58 -0.63
N TYR A 101 -7.66 -1.02 -1.42
CA TYR A 101 -7.50 -1.00 -2.88
C TYR A 101 -6.22 -0.28 -3.27
N GLY A 102 -5.97 0.93 -2.76
CA GLY A 102 -4.77 1.70 -3.12
C GLY A 102 -3.48 1.03 -2.69
N ALA A 103 -3.46 0.36 -1.54
CA ALA A 103 -2.34 -0.46 -1.10
C ALA A 103 -2.05 -1.61 -2.09
N MET A 104 -3.09 -2.29 -2.58
CA MET A 104 -2.94 -3.34 -3.60
C MET A 104 -2.52 -2.77 -4.96
N VAL A 105 -3.05 -1.63 -5.39
CA VAL A 105 -2.62 -0.98 -6.64
C VAL A 105 -1.13 -0.62 -6.55
N ALA A 106 -0.68 -0.05 -5.43
CA ALA A 106 0.73 0.30 -5.19
C ALA A 106 1.67 -0.92 -5.17
N GLY A 107 1.24 -2.00 -4.51
CA GLY A 107 2.06 -3.20 -4.36
C GLY A 107 2.08 -4.13 -5.59
N PHE A 108 1.13 -4.00 -6.52
CA PHE A 108 0.91 -5.03 -7.54
C PHE A 108 0.70 -4.52 -8.95
N THR A 109 0.69 -3.21 -9.17
CA THR A 109 0.51 -2.61 -10.50
C THR A 109 1.59 -1.55 -10.77
N ASP A 110 1.49 -0.88 -11.91
CA ASP A 110 2.34 0.22 -12.36
C ASP A 110 1.63 1.58 -12.39
N ILE A 111 0.39 1.66 -11.89
CA ILE A 111 -0.46 2.86 -11.91
C ILE A 111 0.03 3.86 -10.86
N GLU A 112 0.24 5.13 -11.21
CA GLU A 112 0.87 6.11 -10.31
C GLU A 112 -0.09 6.76 -9.28
N ASN A 113 -1.40 6.78 -9.54
CA ASN A 113 -2.41 7.31 -8.62
C ASN A 113 -3.11 6.17 -7.86
N HIS A 114 -2.47 5.69 -6.79
CA HIS A 114 -2.92 4.49 -6.10
C HIS A 114 -4.21 4.70 -5.28
N TYR A 115 -4.32 5.83 -4.58
CA TYR A 115 -5.41 6.06 -3.60
C TYR A 115 -6.56 6.92 -4.15
N HIS A 116 -6.43 7.47 -5.36
CA HIS A 116 -7.49 8.26 -6.00
C HIS A 116 -7.95 9.46 -5.17
N LEU A 117 -6.98 10.24 -4.67
CA LEU A 117 -7.21 11.38 -3.77
C LEU A 117 -8.12 12.45 -4.39
N GLU A 118 -8.18 12.54 -5.72
CA GLU A 118 -9.08 13.42 -6.48
C GLU A 118 -10.56 13.11 -6.27
N THR A 119 -10.89 11.90 -5.82
CA THR A 119 -12.25 11.44 -5.54
C THR A 119 -12.52 11.27 -4.03
N LEU A 120 -11.61 11.74 -3.18
CA LEU A 120 -11.75 11.65 -1.73
C LEU A 120 -12.80 12.66 -1.23
N GLY A 121 -13.92 12.15 -0.73
CA GLY A 121 -15.00 12.97 -0.18
C GLY A 121 -14.58 13.70 1.10
N ALA A 122 -15.17 14.85 1.38
CA ALA A 122 -14.83 15.64 2.58
C ALA A 122 -15.03 14.84 3.88
N ASP A 123 -16.15 14.11 3.97
CA ASP A 123 -16.51 13.30 5.14
C ASP A 123 -15.64 12.04 5.29
N GLU A 124 -14.99 11.59 4.21
CA GLU A 124 -14.08 10.43 4.20
C GLU A 124 -12.69 10.80 4.73
N LYS A 125 -12.28 12.07 4.67
CA LYS A 125 -10.88 12.49 4.90
C LYS A 125 -10.33 12.07 6.26
N ALA A 126 -11.11 12.26 7.33
CA ALA A 126 -10.66 11.94 8.69
C ALA A 126 -10.42 10.43 8.85
N ALA A 127 -11.38 9.62 8.39
CA ALA A 127 -11.30 8.15 8.41
C ALA A 127 -10.14 7.65 7.53
N PHE A 128 -9.99 8.21 6.34
CA PHE A 128 -8.92 7.87 5.41
C PHE A 128 -7.54 8.17 6.00
N LYS A 129 -7.35 9.33 6.64
CA LYS A 129 -6.11 9.70 7.32
C LYS A 129 -5.76 8.75 8.45
N GLU A 130 -6.72 8.42 9.31
CA GLU A 130 -6.49 7.52 10.44
C GLU A 130 -6.07 6.13 9.96
N LEU A 131 -6.81 5.56 9.01
CA LEU A 131 -6.51 4.24 8.45
C LEU A 131 -5.17 4.22 7.70
N LEU A 132 -4.87 5.26 6.94
CA LEU A 132 -3.63 5.34 6.18
C LEU A 132 -2.41 5.47 7.10
N LEU A 133 -2.51 6.29 8.15
CA LEU A 133 -1.45 6.40 9.17
C LEU A 133 -1.30 5.10 9.96
N ASP A 134 -2.41 4.43 10.32
CA ASP A 134 -2.37 3.14 10.98
C ASP A 134 -1.70 2.07 10.10
N GLY A 135 -2.01 2.06 8.80
CA GLY A 135 -1.35 1.21 7.80
C GLY A 135 0.15 1.46 7.69
N VAL A 136 0.58 2.74 7.68
CA VAL A 136 2.01 3.10 7.70
C VAL A 136 2.70 2.50 8.93
N ARG A 137 2.16 2.76 10.13
CA ARG A 137 2.72 2.26 11.39
C ARG A 137 2.76 0.74 11.40
N MET A 138 1.64 0.09 11.06
CA MET A 138 1.51 -1.36 11.05
C MET A 138 2.58 -2.01 10.18
N HIS A 139 2.68 -1.57 8.92
CA HIS A 139 3.60 -2.18 7.97
C HIS A 139 5.05 -1.84 8.25
N TYR A 140 5.37 -0.58 8.54
CA TYR A 140 6.73 -0.18 8.86
C TYR A 140 7.25 -0.87 10.13
N PHE A 141 6.51 -0.80 11.24
CA PHE A 141 6.98 -1.39 12.49
C PHE A 141 7.00 -2.93 12.43
N SER A 142 6.16 -3.56 11.61
CA SER A 142 6.32 -5.00 11.32
C SER A 142 7.64 -5.26 10.57
N MET A 143 7.94 -4.49 9.52
CA MET A 143 9.15 -4.66 8.71
C MET A 143 10.44 -4.51 9.51
N VAL A 144 10.54 -3.50 10.38
CA VAL A 144 11.76 -3.28 11.17
C VAL A 144 11.97 -4.34 12.24
N ASN A 145 10.90 -4.95 12.72
CA ASN A 145 10.94 -6.00 13.74
C ASN A 145 11.12 -7.42 13.14
N GLU A 146 10.87 -7.59 11.85
CA GLU A 146 11.04 -8.87 11.15
C GLU A 146 12.53 -9.18 10.87
N PRO A 147 13.04 -10.36 11.26
CA PRO A 147 14.42 -10.76 10.97
C PRO A 147 14.77 -10.74 9.47
N LEU A 148 13.78 -11.02 8.62
CA LEU A 148 13.91 -10.99 7.16
C LEU A 148 14.36 -9.62 6.65
N GLY A 149 13.94 -8.53 7.30
CA GLY A 149 14.35 -7.17 6.91
C GLY A 149 15.88 -7.01 6.89
N ARG A 150 16.60 -7.65 7.82
CA ARG A 150 18.08 -7.60 7.84
C ARG A 150 18.71 -8.36 6.67
N LEU A 151 18.08 -9.43 6.20
CA LEU A 151 18.54 -10.18 5.03
C LEU A 151 18.32 -9.37 3.75
N VAL A 152 17.14 -8.75 3.62
CA VAL A 152 16.80 -7.86 2.50
C VAL A 152 17.77 -6.69 2.41
N LEU A 153 18.04 -5.98 3.51
CA LEU A 153 18.98 -4.85 3.53
C LEU A 153 20.41 -5.25 3.13
N LYS A 154 20.78 -6.51 3.34
CA LYS A 154 22.10 -7.05 2.95
C LYS A 154 22.13 -7.63 1.53
N GLY A 155 21.01 -7.65 0.80
CA GLY A 155 20.94 -8.27 -0.51
C GLY A 155 20.93 -9.81 -0.48
N ASN A 156 20.63 -10.41 0.68
CA ASN A 156 20.80 -11.85 0.94
C ASN A 156 19.47 -12.59 1.12
N ALA A 157 18.32 -11.94 0.89
CA ALA A 157 17.02 -12.60 1.00
C ALA A 157 16.74 -13.48 -0.22
N GLY A 158 15.97 -14.57 -0.03
CA GLY A 158 15.51 -15.39 -1.14
C GLY A 158 14.57 -14.61 -2.06
N PHE A 159 14.42 -15.07 -3.31
CA PHE A 159 13.64 -14.36 -4.34
C PHE A 159 12.24 -13.96 -3.88
N SER A 160 11.45 -14.92 -3.40
CA SER A 160 10.06 -14.69 -2.98
C SER A 160 9.97 -13.74 -1.79
N GLU A 161 10.87 -13.91 -0.82
CA GLU A 161 10.94 -13.12 0.40
C GLU A 161 11.32 -11.67 0.10
N ALA A 162 12.38 -11.47 -0.68
CA ALA A 162 12.80 -10.16 -1.15
C ALA A 162 11.70 -9.46 -1.96
N PHE A 163 11.04 -10.17 -2.86
CA PHE A 163 9.98 -9.60 -3.68
C PHE A 163 8.76 -9.19 -2.83
N GLY A 164 8.36 -10.01 -1.87
CA GLY A 164 7.29 -9.68 -0.92
C GLY A 164 7.64 -8.48 -0.03
N PHE A 165 8.87 -8.42 0.46
CA PHE A 165 9.35 -7.31 1.27
C PHE A 165 9.42 -6.00 0.48
N GLY A 166 9.89 -6.06 -0.77
CA GLY A 166 9.93 -4.93 -1.69
C GLY A 166 8.55 -4.40 -2.02
N ARG A 167 7.55 -5.27 -2.22
CA ARG A 167 6.14 -4.87 -2.37
C ARG A 167 5.65 -4.09 -1.17
N ARG A 168 5.88 -4.62 0.03
CA ARG A 168 5.48 -3.97 1.29
C ARG A 168 6.14 -2.61 1.45
N ALA A 169 7.42 -2.50 1.07
CA ALA A 169 8.14 -1.25 1.08
C ALA A 169 7.51 -0.21 0.14
N ILE A 170 7.24 -0.57 -1.11
CA ILE A 170 6.59 0.34 -2.08
C ILE A 170 5.21 0.77 -1.60
N MET A 171 4.44 -0.15 -1.03
CA MET A 171 3.13 0.15 -0.46
C MET A 171 3.21 1.19 0.67
N VAL A 172 4.12 1.02 1.64
CA VAL A 172 4.31 2.00 2.73
C VAL A 172 4.75 3.36 2.20
N ARG A 173 5.67 3.41 1.24
CA ARG A 173 6.07 4.68 0.61
C ARG A 173 4.90 5.37 -0.07
N SER A 174 4.05 4.61 -0.75
CA SER A 174 2.83 5.12 -1.37
C SER A 174 1.88 5.72 -0.32
N MET A 175 1.66 5.04 0.81
CA MET A 175 0.83 5.55 1.90
C MET A 175 1.39 6.88 2.46
N ILE A 176 2.70 6.96 2.69
CA ILE A 176 3.34 8.18 3.20
C ILE A 176 3.23 9.33 2.18
N ASN A 177 3.44 9.04 0.90
CA ASN A 177 3.30 10.05 -0.15
C ASN A 177 1.86 10.57 -0.22
N ALA A 178 0.86 9.70 -0.09
CA ALA A 178 -0.54 10.12 -0.02
C ALA A 178 -0.81 11.00 1.22
N LEU A 179 -0.36 10.61 2.42
CA LEU A 179 -0.46 11.45 3.63
C LEU A 179 0.18 12.83 3.42
N ALA A 180 1.35 12.88 2.77
CA ALA A 180 2.05 14.12 2.48
C ALA A 180 1.35 14.99 1.42
N GLU A 181 0.53 14.40 0.55
CA GLU A 181 -0.24 15.12 -0.46
C GLU A 181 -1.52 15.73 0.12
N PHE A 182 -2.30 14.98 0.91
CA PHE A 182 -3.63 15.45 1.35
C PHE A 182 -3.69 15.96 2.80
N ALA A 183 -2.81 15.51 3.69
CA ALA A 183 -2.92 15.78 5.15
C ALA A 183 -1.65 16.40 5.75
N ARG A 184 -0.71 16.88 4.93
CA ARG A 184 0.58 17.39 5.41
C ARG A 184 0.45 18.46 6.50
N ASP A 185 -0.45 19.41 6.30
CA ASP A 185 -0.61 20.55 7.20
C ASP A 185 -1.30 20.17 8.52
N GLU A 186 -1.86 18.97 8.62
CA GLU A 186 -2.43 18.42 9.84
C GLU A 186 -1.39 17.75 10.74
N PHE A 187 -0.18 17.49 10.23
CA PHE A 187 0.93 16.92 11.00
C PHE A 187 1.82 18.02 11.58
N ASN A 188 2.21 17.86 12.84
CA ASN A 188 3.21 18.74 13.44
C ASN A 188 4.61 18.48 12.82
N PRO A 189 5.59 19.39 12.99
CA PRO A 189 6.90 19.25 12.38
C PRO A 189 7.65 17.95 12.75
N ALA A 190 7.48 17.45 13.98
CA ALA A 190 8.11 16.21 14.41
C ALA A 190 7.52 14.99 13.69
N GLN A 191 6.19 14.95 13.54
CA GLN A 191 5.49 13.92 12.78
C GLN A 191 5.86 13.94 11.30
N GLN A 192 5.93 15.13 10.69
CA GLN A 192 6.37 15.26 9.30
C GLN A 192 7.80 14.74 9.11
N GLN A 193 8.70 15.06 10.05
CA GLN A 193 10.09 14.59 10.01
C GLN A 193 10.19 13.07 10.20
N GLU A 194 9.40 12.48 11.10
CA GLU A 194 9.36 11.04 11.29
C GLU A 194 8.82 10.32 10.04
N LEU A 195 7.71 10.78 9.46
CA LEU A 195 7.19 10.21 8.21
C LEU A 195 8.21 10.29 7.07
N ALA A 196 8.94 11.40 6.96
CA ALA A 196 10.02 11.53 5.97
C ALA A 196 11.18 10.56 6.23
N ASN A 197 11.55 10.31 7.50
CA ASN A 197 12.57 9.34 7.86
C ASN A 197 12.12 7.90 7.56
N ILE A 198 10.88 7.56 7.93
CA ILE A 198 10.28 6.26 7.59
C ILE A 198 10.30 6.05 6.07
N ASN A 199 9.88 7.04 5.27
CA ASN A 199 9.88 6.94 3.81
C ASN A 199 11.29 6.65 3.26
N ARG A 200 12.32 7.30 3.83
CA ARG A 200 13.73 7.06 3.46
C ARG A 200 14.18 5.64 3.83
N GLU A 201 13.90 5.20 5.05
CA GLU A 201 14.29 3.86 5.52
C GLU A 201 13.62 2.74 4.74
N VAL A 202 12.32 2.89 4.47
CA VAL A 202 11.57 1.99 3.61
C VAL A 202 12.13 1.98 2.18
N GLY A 203 12.68 3.09 1.72
CA GLY A 203 13.48 3.16 0.49
C GLY A 203 14.63 2.15 0.47
N TYR A 204 15.41 2.06 1.54
CA TYR A 204 16.51 1.09 1.63
C TYR A 204 16.04 -0.36 1.59
N TYR A 205 14.87 -0.67 2.16
CA TYR A 205 14.29 -2.01 2.04
C TYR A 205 13.84 -2.32 0.60
N ALA A 206 13.30 -1.34 -0.13
CA ALA A 206 12.97 -1.51 -1.54
C ALA A 206 14.22 -1.76 -2.39
N ASP A 207 15.29 -0.98 -2.18
CA ASP A 207 16.56 -1.13 -2.89
C ASP A 207 17.24 -2.48 -2.56
N GLY A 208 17.27 -2.87 -1.28
CA GLY A 208 17.79 -4.16 -0.85
C GLY A 208 17.00 -5.35 -1.42
N SER A 209 15.70 -5.18 -1.61
CA SER A 209 14.84 -6.17 -2.28
C SER A 209 15.20 -6.32 -3.76
N ILE A 210 15.38 -5.20 -4.46
CA ILE A 210 15.84 -5.19 -5.86
C ILE A 210 17.20 -5.87 -5.99
N ALA A 211 18.14 -5.58 -5.09
CA ALA A 211 19.47 -6.18 -5.08
C ALA A 211 19.42 -7.70 -4.84
N SER A 212 18.62 -8.15 -3.87
CA SER A 212 18.43 -9.57 -3.55
C SER A 212 17.85 -10.35 -4.74
N VAL A 213 16.80 -9.81 -5.37
CA VAL A 213 16.18 -10.42 -6.55
C VAL A 213 17.16 -10.48 -7.72
N SER A 214 17.89 -9.39 -7.97
CA SER A 214 18.90 -9.33 -9.01
C SER A 214 19.99 -10.37 -8.79
N ALA A 215 20.53 -10.49 -7.57
CA ALA A 215 21.53 -11.49 -7.20
C ALA A 215 21.04 -12.93 -7.39
N TYR A 216 19.77 -13.20 -7.02
CA TYR A 216 19.14 -14.50 -7.25
C TYR A 216 19.09 -14.85 -8.75
N LEU A 217 18.67 -13.89 -9.58
CA LEU A 217 18.59 -14.06 -11.04
C LEU A 217 19.98 -14.28 -11.65
N MET A 218 21.03 -13.64 -11.11
CA MET A 218 22.41 -13.92 -11.55
C MET A 218 22.82 -15.37 -11.27
N THR A 219 22.46 -15.89 -10.10
CA THR A 219 22.93 -17.19 -9.60
C THR A 219 22.17 -18.38 -10.20
N ASN A 220 20.89 -18.18 -10.56
CA ASN A 220 19.98 -19.26 -10.94
C ASN A 220 19.40 -19.07 -12.35
N GLY A 221 20.09 -18.34 -13.22
CA GLY A 221 19.61 -17.82 -14.50
C GLY A 221 18.61 -18.72 -15.25
N VAL A 222 17.41 -18.17 -15.45
CA VAL A 222 16.32 -18.72 -16.28
C VAL A 222 16.86 -19.02 -17.68
N SER A 223 16.67 -20.24 -18.17
CA SER A 223 17.45 -20.83 -19.27
C SER A 223 17.13 -20.35 -20.70
N ASN A 224 16.36 -19.28 -20.92
CA ASN A 224 15.85 -19.00 -22.28
C ASN A 224 16.67 -17.95 -23.03
N ALA A 225 17.01 -18.30 -24.28
CA ALA A 225 17.82 -17.53 -25.20
C ALA A 225 17.19 -16.16 -25.52
N SER A 226 18.04 -15.18 -25.82
CA SER A 226 17.74 -13.75 -25.98
C SER A 226 17.08 -13.11 -24.75
N PHE A 227 17.92 -12.71 -23.78
CA PHE A 227 17.50 -11.93 -22.62
C PHE A 227 17.15 -10.51 -23.04
N ASP A 228 15.93 -10.31 -23.50
CA ASP A 228 15.29 -9.01 -23.47
C ASP A 228 14.85 -8.76 -22.01
N SER A 229 15.17 -7.62 -21.41
CA SER A 229 14.65 -7.24 -20.07
C SER A 229 13.12 -7.26 -20.02
N ASP A 230 12.48 -7.16 -21.19
CA ASP A 230 11.04 -7.26 -21.37
C ASP A 230 10.51 -8.71 -21.37
N SER A 231 11.38 -9.70 -21.56
CA SER A 231 11.04 -11.14 -21.56
C SER A 231 11.05 -11.78 -20.17
N LEU A 232 11.60 -11.10 -19.15
CA LEU A 232 11.48 -11.57 -17.76
C LEU A 232 10.03 -11.41 -17.33
N ASP A 233 9.34 -12.52 -17.09
CA ASP A 233 7.98 -12.52 -16.56
C ASP A 233 7.95 -12.14 -15.07
N LEU A 234 8.59 -11.02 -14.74
CA LEU A 234 8.46 -10.35 -13.44
C LEU A 234 7.12 -9.61 -13.42
N ARG A 235 6.05 -10.39 -13.48
CA ARG A 235 4.69 -9.91 -13.31
C ARG A 235 4.49 -9.54 -11.83
N GLY A 236 4.30 -8.25 -11.53
CA GLY A 236 4.14 -7.78 -10.15
C GLY A 236 4.34 -6.28 -9.95
N CYS A 237 4.83 -5.88 -8.77
CA CYS A 237 5.02 -4.47 -8.40
C CYS A 237 5.84 -3.71 -9.44
N GLY A 238 5.22 -2.78 -10.17
CA GLY A 238 5.87 -2.08 -11.28
C GLY A 238 7.15 -1.38 -10.85
N ALA A 239 7.20 -0.82 -9.65
CA ALA A 239 8.39 -0.14 -9.12
C ALA A 239 9.57 -1.10 -8.90
N ILE A 240 9.35 -2.28 -8.29
CA ILE A 240 10.40 -3.29 -8.08
C ILE A 240 10.90 -3.84 -9.41
N VAL A 241 9.97 -4.12 -10.34
CA VAL A 241 10.30 -4.62 -11.68
C VAL A 241 11.16 -3.61 -12.45
N ARG A 242 10.78 -2.33 -12.43
CA ARG A 242 11.58 -1.25 -13.05
C ARG A 242 12.96 -1.14 -12.44
N GLY A 243 13.08 -1.26 -11.11
CA GLY A 243 14.37 -1.25 -10.41
C GLY A 243 15.29 -2.38 -10.88
N ILE A 244 14.77 -3.61 -10.91
CA ILE A 244 15.52 -4.80 -11.38
C ILE A 244 15.96 -4.62 -12.84
N ARG A 245 15.05 -4.18 -13.72
CA ARG A 245 15.39 -3.89 -15.12
C ARG A 245 16.46 -2.81 -15.26
N GLY A 246 16.41 -1.78 -14.43
CA GLY A 246 17.41 -0.72 -14.37
C GLY A 246 18.80 -1.25 -13.97
N ASP A 247 18.89 -2.14 -12.98
CA ASP A 247 20.16 -2.76 -12.57
C ASP A 247 20.74 -3.68 -13.65
N LEU A 248 19.89 -4.41 -14.37
CA LEU A 248 20.28 -5.22 -15.52
C LEU A 248 20.81 -4.35 -16.67
N ALA A 249 20.08 -3.30 -17.04
CA ALA A 249 20.45 -2.39 -18.12
C ALA A 249 21.76 -1.63 -17.82
N ALA A 250 21.98 -1.27 -16.54
CA ALA A 250 23.19 -0.60 -16.10
C ALA A 250 24.40 -1.54 -15.93
N GLY A 251 24.24 -2.85 -16.19
CA GLY A 251 25.30 -3.85 -15.99
C GLY A 251 25.70 -4.07 -14.53
N ARG A 252 24.93 -3.52 -13.58
CA ARG A 252 25.10 -3.76 -12.13
C ARG A 252 24.64 -5.17 -11.76
N ALA A 253 23.81 -5.78 -12.62
CA ALA A 253 23.41 -7.17 -12.56
C ALA A 253 23.57 -7.87 -13.92
N ARG A 254 23.97 -9.15 -13.92
CA ARG A 254 24.10 -9.96 -15.13
C ARG A 254 23.55 -11.36 -14.87
N ILE A 255 22.55 -11.80 -15.65
CA ILE A 255 22.08 -13.19 -15.58
C ILE A 255 23.18 -14.11 -16.12
N ILE A 256 23.61 -15.07 -15.31
CA ILE A 256 24.55 -16.12 -15.72
C ILE A 256 23.74 -17.37 -16.05
N ARG A 257 23.92 -17.88 -17.27
CA ARG A 257 23.31 -19.15 -17.69
C ARG A 257 24.03 -20.29 -16.95
N LYS A 258 23.29 -21.13 -16.22
CA LYS A 258 23.82 -22.43 -15.80
C LYS A 258 23.77 -23.35 -17.02
N GLU A 259 24.94 -23.81 -17.46
CA GLU A 259 25.08 -24.93 -18.39
C GLU A 259 24.76 -26.26 -17.69
#